data_AF-A0A925GTC3-F1
#
_entry.id   AF-A0A925GTC3-F1
#
_cell.length_a   1.000
_cell.length_b   1.000
_cell.length_c   1.000
_cell.angle_alpha   90.00
_cell.angle_beta   90.00
_cell.angle_gamma   90.00
#
_symmetry.space_group_name_H-M   'P 1'
#
loop_
_entity.id
_entity.type
_entity.pdbx_description
1 polymer ?
#
loop_
_entity_poly.entity_id
_entity_poly.type
_entity_poly.pdbx_seq_one_letter_code
_entity_poly.pdbx_strand_id
1 'polypeptide(L)'
;MDYLYRYYEKRGTGGFFTSNNLAFPCEQLKRLGGFDVSFPLAAGEDRELCQRWARAGLPLRFVAAARVYHEHALTPGSFVRQHFNYGRGAFQFHRLRSRQSDGKIRVEPLSFYRDLLLYPLTQSPTLRGLGGSGLLLLSQVSNVAGYFWERARQKRSAE
;
A
#
# COMPACT_ATOMS: atom_id res chain seq x y z
N MET A 1 1.49 -7.74 6.44
CA MET A 1 2.41 -6.60 6.28
C MET A 1 3.87 -7.06 6.29
N ASP A 2 4.23 -8.09 7.04
CA ASP A 2 5.62 -8.57 7.20
C ASP A 2 6.38 -8.82 5.90
N TYR A 3 5.78 -9.53 4.93
CA TYR A 3 6.40 -9.74 3.63
C TYR A 3 6.70 -8.42 2.91
N LEU A 4 5.76 -7.47 2.95
CA LEU A 4 5.87 -6.17 2.29
C LEU A 4 7.05 -5.35 2.85
N TYR A 5 7.19 -5.30 4.18
CA TYR A 5 8.29 -4.55 4.80
C TYR A 5 9.64 -5.22 4.56
N ARG A 6 9.74 -6.55 4.66
CA ARG A 6 10.97 -7.29 4.30
C ARG A 6 11.36 -7.09 2.84
N TYR A 7 10.37 -6.99 1.95
CA TYR A 7 10.61 -6.72 0.54
C TYR A 7 11.20 -5.33 0.30
N TYR A 8 10.59 -4.29 0.90
CA TYR A 8 11.05 -2.92 0.71
C TYR A 8 12.33 -2.58 1.48
N GLU A 9 12.58 -3.20 2.62
CA GLU A 9 13.85 -3.08 3.35
C GLU A 9 15.05 -3.44 2.46
N LYS A 10 14.97 -4.56 1.73
CA LYS A 10 16.04 -5.02 0.83
C LYS A 10 16.29 -4.08 -0.35
N ARG A 11 15.35 -3.20 -0.67
CA ARG A 11 15.41 -2.30 -1.83
C ARG A 11 15.96 -0.91 -1.50
N GLY A 12 16.15 -0.57 -0.22
CA GLY A 12 16.70 0.72 0.21
C GLY A 12 15.71 1.88 0.05
N THR A 13 16.19 3.01 -0.49
CA THR A 13 15.41 4.26 -0.64
C THR A 13 14.26 4.09 -1.61
N GLY A 14 13.05 4.51 -1.21
CA GLY A 14 11.82 4.38 -2.01
C GLY A 14 10.88 3.26 -1.56
N GLY A 15 11.06 2.72 -0.36
CA GLY A 15 10.14 1.78 0.26
C GLY A 15 8.78 2.38 0.61
N PHE A 16 7.78 1.51 0.76
CA PHE A 16 6.45 1.87 1.24
C PHE A 16 6.22 1.30 2.64
N PHE A 17 5.73 2.16 3.54
CA PHE A 17 5.31 1.82 4.89
C PHE A 17 3.90 2.38 5.13
N THR A 18 3.12 1.69 5.94
CA THR A 18 1.73 2.08 6.22
C THR A 18 1.65 2.99 7.44
N SER A 19 0.71 3.95 7.39
CA SER A 19 0.57 5.01 8.41
C SER A 19 0.29 4.50 9.84
N ASN A 20 -0.22 3.27 10.00
CA ASN A 20 -0.49 2.68 11.31
C ASN A 20 0.76 2.33 12.14
N ASN A 21 1.96 2.35 11.56
CA ASN A 21 3.22 2.14 12.28
C ASN A 21 4.36 2.94 11.62
N LEU A 22 4.19 4.25 11.54
CA LEU A 22 5.17 5.19 10.97
C LEU A 22 5.49 6.32 11.94
N ALA A 23 6.77 6.72 11.98
CA ALA A 23 7.25 7.85 12.75
C ALA A 23 8.14 8.74 11.90
N PHE A 24 7.91 10.05 11.96
CA PHE A 24 8.68 11.07 11.25
C PHE A 24 9.12 12.17 12.24
N PRO A 25 10.31 12.74 12.05
CA PRO A 25 10.67 14.02 12.68
C PRO A 25 9.61 15.10 12.36
N CYS A 26 9.09 15.75 13.40
CA CYS A 26 7.99 16.70 13.30
C CYS A 26 8.28 17.83 12.29
N GLU A 27 9.46 18.44 12.39
CA GLU A 27 9.86 19.57 11.55
C GLU A 27 9.96 19.19 10.07
N GLN A 28 10.56 18.05 9.75
CA GLN A 28 10.67 17.55 8.39
C GLN A 28 9.29 17.19 7.81
N LEU A 29 8.42 16.56 8.60
CA LEU A 29 7.06 16.26 8.18
C LEU A 29 6.28 17.54 7.85
N LYS A 30 6.36 18.56 8.71
CA LYS A 30 5.75 19.87 8.47
C LYS A 30 6.31 20.56 7.24
N ARG A 31 7.64 20.56 7.06
CA ARG A 31 8.31 21.15 5.88
C ARG A 31 7.88 20.50 4.57
N LEU A 32 7.61 19.20 4.58
CA LEU A 32 7.10 18.51 3.40
C LEU A 32 5.60 18.75 3.18
N GLY A 33 4.85 19.23 4.17
CA GLY A 33 3.42 19.52 4.08
C GLY A 33 2.51 18.45 4.69
N GLY A 34 3.05 17.52 5.50
CA GLY A 34 2.24 16.48 6.15
C GLY A 34 1.61 15.48 5.16
N PHE A 35 0.50 14.85 5.56
CA PHE A 35 -0.30 13.99 4.68
C PHE A 35 -1.12 14.84 3.70
N ASP A 36 -1.22 14.37 2.45
CA ASP A 36 -2.09 14.99 1.45
C ASP A 36 -3.56 14.64 1.73
N VAL A 37 -4.35 15.66 2.11
CA VAL A 37 -5.77 15.51 2.44
C VAL A 37 -6.68 15.43 1.21
N SER A 38 -6.13 15.54 -0.01
CA SER A 38 -6.89 15.37 -1.25
C SER A 38 -7.26 13.90 -1.54
N PHE A 39 -6.68 12.95 -0.80
CA PHE A 39 -7.07 11.54 -0.85
C PHE A 39 -8.44 11.37 -0.18
N PRO A 40 -9.52 11.08 -0.94
CA PRO A 40 -10.89 11.05 -0.40
C PRO A 40 -11.17 9.79 0.43
N LEU A 41 -10.25 8.84 0.41
CA LEU A 41 -10.26 7.62 1.20
C LEU A 41 -8.95 7.60 1.98
N ALA A 42 -8.96 7.03 3.19
CA ALA A 42 -7.74 6.66 3.93
C ALA A 42 -7.06 5.47 3.21
N ALA A 43 -6.56 5.74 2.01
CA ALA A 43 -5.94 4.83 1.08
C ALA A 43 -5.05 5.59 0.10
N GLY A 44 -3.73 5.42 0.24
CA GLY A 44 -2.73 5.91 -0.72
C GLY A 44 -1.99 7.18 -0.29
N GLU A 45 -2.46 7.90 0.73
CA GLU A 45 -1.80 9.06 1.31
C GLU A 45 -0.45 8.69 1.96
N ASP A 46 -0.36 7.48 2.53
CA ASP A 46 0.85 6.92 3.10
C ASP A 46 1.91 6.59 2.04
N ARG A 47 1.49 6.07 0.88
CA ARG A 47 2.33 5.83 -0.30
C ARG A 47 2.86 7.14 -0.87
N GLU A 48 2.00 8.15 -0.98
CA GLU A 48 2.37 9.48 -1.44
C GLU A 48 3.40 10.11 -0.51
N LEU A 49 3.15 10.11 0.81
CA LEU A 49 4.08 10.67 1.78
C LEU A 49 5.43 9.94 1.78
N CYS A 50 5.45 8.60 1.74
CA CYS A 50 6.69 7.82 1.65
C CYS A 50 7.47 8.17 0.36
N GLN A 51 6.78 8.33 -0.76
CA GLN A 51 7.42 8.69 -2.01
C GLN A 51 7.99 10.11 -1.97
N ARG A 52 7.20 11.08 -1.49
CA ARG A 52 7.63 12.48 -1.33
C ARG A 52 8.82 12.60 -0.37
N TRP A 53 8.82 11.83 0.72
CA TRP A 53 9.94 11.73 1.65
C TRP A 53 11.22 11.22 0.96
N ALA A 54 11.11 10.11 0.21
CA ALA A 54 12.24 9.55 -0.54
C ALA A 54 12.76 10.50 -1.63
N ARG A 55 11.87 11.23 -2.33
CA ARG A 55 12.24 12.25 -3.32
C ARG A 55 12.97 13.44 -2.71
N ALA A 56 12.70 13.76 -1.44
CA ALA A 56 13.43 14.77 -0.69
C ALA A 56 14.83 14.29 -0.23
N GLY A 57 15.28 13.10 -0.66
CA GLY A 57 16.56 12.52 -0.26
C GLY A 57 16.57 12.02 1.19
N LEU A 58 15.41 11.96 1.85
CA LEU A 58 15.31 11.52 3.22
C LEU A 58 15.15 9.99 3.28
N PRO A 59 15.88 9.29 4.16
CA PRO A 59 15.80 7.83 4.25
C PRO A 59 14.50 7.39 4.91
N LEU A 60 13.97 6.25 4.47
CA LEU A 60 12.95 5.47 5.18
C LEU A 60 13.62 4.19 5.66
N ARG A 61 13.48 3.85 6.95
CA ARG A 61 14.12 2.70 7.56
C ARG A 61 13.10 1.83 8.28
N PHE A 62 13.19 0.52 8.05
CA PHE A 62 12.45 -0.46 8.84
C PHE A 62 13.16 -0.68 10.19
N VAL A 63 12.40 -0.75 11.28
CA VAL A 63 12.95 -0.99 12.63
C VAL A 63 12.24 -2.20 13.23
N ALA A 64 12.90 -3.37 13.16
CA ALA A 64 12.29 -4.65 13.55
C ALA A 64 11.84 -4.73 15.03
N ALA A 65 12.42 -3.90 15.90
CA ALA A 65 12.07 -3.79 17.31
C ALA A 65 10.86 -2.86 17.57
N ALA A 66 10.56 -1.93 16.66
CA ALA A 66 9.43 -1.00 16.77
C ALA A 66 8.13 -1.67 16.30
N ARG A 67 7.56 -2.52 17.16
CA ARG A 67 6.38 -3.32 16.85
C ARG A 67 5.12 -2.70 17.44
N VAL A 68 4.09 -2.57 16.61
CA VAL A 68 2.73 -2.20 17.00
C VAL A 68 1.81 -3.35 16.62
N TYR A 69 1.06 -3.87 17.60
CA TYR A 69 0.00 -4.83 17.36
C TYR A 69 -1.25 -4.07 16.96
N HIS A 70 -1.69 -4.27 15.72
CA HIS A 70 -2.84 -3.59 15.14
C HIS A 70 -3.73 -4.59 14.43
N GLU A 71 -4.99 -4.66 14.84
CA GLU A 71 -5.99 -5.53 14.24
C GLU A 71 -7.26 -4.74 13.93
N HIS A 72 -7.98 -5.20 12.91
CA HIS A 72 -9.33 -4.76 12.65
C HIS A 72 -10.23 -5.98 12.76
N ALA A 73 -11.33 -5.86 13.49
CA ALA A 73 -12.38 -6.87 13.48
C ALA A 73 -13.11 -6.83 12.12
N LEU A 74 -12.67 -7.64 11.17
CA LEU A 74 -13.21 -7.67 9.82
C LEU A 74 -14.12 -8.89 9.61
N THR A 75 -15.34 -8.63 9.15
CA THR A 75 -16.16 -9.62 8.45
C THR A 75 -15.63 -9.82 7.03
N PRO A 76 -15.96 -10.93 6.34
CA PRO A 76 -15.56 -11.15 4.95
C PRO A 76 -15.96 -10.00 4.01
N GLY A 77 -17.17 -9.44 4.18
CA GLY A 77 -17.63 -8.29 3.39
C GLY A 77 -16.84 -7.02 3.67
N SER A 78 -16.54 -6.73 4.94
CA SER A 78 -15.72 -5.57 5.30
C SER A 78 -14.27 -5.69 4.82
N PHE A 79 -13.72 -6.91 4.81
CA PHE A 79 -12.39 -7.21 4.27
C PHE A 79 -12.32 -6.91 2.77
N VAL A 80 -13.29 -7.40 1.99
CA VAL A 80 -13.36 -7.12 0.54
C VAL A 80 -13.49 -5.62 0.29
N ARG A 81 -14.39 -4.94 1.01
CA ARG A 81 -14.60 -3.49 0.88
C ARG A 81 -13.34 -2.69 1.19
N GLN A 82 -12.60 -3.06 2.23
CA GLN A 82 -11.35 -2.39 2.61
C GLN A 82 -10.31 -2.52 1.51
N HIS A 83 -10.09 -3.73 0.98
CA HIS A 83 -9.11 -3.94 -0.09
C HIS A 83 -9.54 -3.31 -1.41
N PHE A 84 -10.84 -3.28 -1.69
CA PHE A 84 -11.40 -2.52 -2.80
C PHE A 84 -11.10 -1.02 -2.66
N ASN A 85 -11.30 -0.44 -1.48
CA ASN A 85 -10.95 0.96 -1.21
C ASN A 85 -9.45 1.22 -1.35
N TYR A 86 -8.59 0.29 -0.94
CA TYR A 86 -7.15 0.37 -1.20
C TYR A 86 -6.81 0.41 -2.70
N GLY A 87 -7.54 -0.35 -3.51
CA GLY A 87 -7.46 -0.29 -4.96
C GLY A 87 -7.82 1.08 -5.54
N ARG A 88 -8.93 1.65 -5.07
CA ARG A 88 -9.36 3.01 -5.44
C ARG A 88 -8.30 4.05 -5.06
N GLY A 89 -7.73 3.94 -3.86
CA GLY A 89 -6.64 4.80 -3.39
C GLY A 89 -5.37 4.70 -4.25
N ALA A 90 -5.00 3.48 -4.66
CA ALA A 90 -3.87 3.27 -5.57
C ALA A 90 -4.07 3.96 -6.93
N PHE A 91 -5.31 3.99 -7.46
CA PHE A 91 -5.62 4.76 -8.66
C PHE A 91 -5.44 6.27 -8.46
N GLN A 92 -5.91 6.82 -7.33
CA GLN A 92 -5.72 8.24 -7.01
C GLN A 92 -4.24 8.60 -6.93
N PHE A 93 -3.45 7.78 -6.25
CA PHE A 93 -2.00 7.93 -6.16
C PHE A 93 -1.33 7.92 -7.54
N HIS A 94 -1.67 6.97 -8.41
CA HIS A 94 -1.12 6.92 -9.77
C HIS A 94 -1.52 8.13 -10.62
N ARG A 95 -2.76 8.62 -10.47
CA ARG A 95 -3.25 9.83 -11.15
C ARG A 95 -2.51 11.09 -10.68
N LEU A 96 -2.25 11.22 -9.37
CA LEU A 96 -1.46 12.32 -8.83
C LEU A 96 -0.02 12.26 -9.37
N ARG A 97 0.59 11.07 -9.42
CA ARG A 97 1.93 10.87 -10.00
C ARG A 97 2.02 11.20 -11.47
N SER A 98 1.03 10.83 -12.28
CA SER A 98 1.06 11.12 -13.72
C SER A 98 1.03 12.62 -14.00
N ARG A 99 0.46 13.42 -13.10
CA ARG A 99 0.48 14.90 -13.19
C ARG A 99 1.83 15.52 -12.79
N GLN A 100 2.64 14.83 -11.99
CA GLN A 100 3.91 15.33 -11.46
C GLN A 100 5.15 14.87 -12.27
N SER A 101 4.99 14.51 -13.54
CA SER A 101 6.08 14.15 -14.48
C SER A 101 6.87 12.85 -14.22
N ASP A 102 6.47 12.02 -13.25
CA ASP A 102 7.13 10.72 -12.94
C ASP A 102 6.43 9.54 -13.64
N GLY A 103 6.06 9.76 -14.92
CA GLY A 103 4.92 9.17 -15.66
C GLY A 103 4.84 7.65 -15.87
N LYS A 104 5.60 6.81 -15.16
CA LYS A 104 5.47 5.35 -15.24
C LYS A 104 4.87 4.79 -13.96
N ILE A 105 3.68 4.18 -14.10
CA ILE A 105 3.14 3.29 -13.06
C ILE A 105 4.17 2.19 -12.84
N ARG A 106 4.76 2.14 -11.64
CA ARG A 106 5.67 1.07 -11.26
C ARG A 106 4.86 -0.02 -10.60
N VAL A 107 4.60 -1.08 -11.35
CA VAL A 107 4.05 -2.33 -10.83
C VAL A 107 5.21 -3.21 -10.39
N GLU A 108 5.03 -3.92 -9.28
CA GLU A 108 6.05 -4.85 -8.80
C GLU A 108 6.19 -6.06 -9.77
N PRO A 109 7.36 -6.71 -9.82
CA PRO A 109 7.55 -7.87 -10.70
C PRO A 109 6.61 -9.04 -10.34
N LEU A 110 6.34 -9.94 -11.28
CA LEU A 110 5.48 -11.11 -11.03
C LEU A 110 5.96 -11.99 -9.86
N SER A 111 7.28 -12.07 -9.65
CA SER A 111 7.87 -12.75 -8.50
C SER A 111 7.37 -12.16 -7.17
N PHE A 112 7.19 -10.84 -7.08
CA PHE A 112 6.67 -10.21 -5.87
C PHE A 112 5.28 -10.74 -5.51
N TYR A 113 4.37 -10.83 -6.49
CA TYR A 113 3.00 -11.28 -6.27
C TYR A 113 2.94 -12.78 -5.96
N ARG A 114 3.72 -13.59 -6.67
CA ARG A 114 3.86 -15.02 -6.36
C ARG A 114 4.34 -15.21 -4.93
N ASP A 115 5.44 -14.55 -4.57
CA ASP A 115 6.07 -14.70 -3.25
C ASP A 115 5.17 -14.13 -2.14
N LEU A 116 4.40 -13.06 -2.41
CA LEU A 116 3.36 -12.55 -1.51
C LEU A 116 2.29 -13.62 -1.23
N LEU A 117 1.76 -14.27 -2.27
CA LEU A 117 0.71 -15.29 -2.13
C LEU A 117 1.22 -16.56 -1.46
N LEU A 118 2.48 -16.94 -1.69
CA LEU A 118 3.08 -18.13 -1.10
C LEU A 118 3.65 -17.88 0.31
N TYR A 119 3.87 -16.62 0.71
CA TYR A 119 4.46 -16.28 1.99
C TYR A 119 3.79 -16.97 3.20
N PRO A 120 2.45 -17.01 3.33
CA PRO A 120 1.79 -17.70 4.45
C PRO A 120 2.14 -19.20 4.53
N LEU A 121 2.32 -19.87 3.38
CA LEU A 121 2.68 -21.29 3.33
C LEU A 121 4.11 -21.53 3.83
N THR A 122 5.02 -20.58 3.62
CA THR A 122 6.38 -20.65 4.16
C THR A 122 6.45 -20.47 5.67
N GLN A 123 5.44 -19.81 6.26
CA GLN A 123 5.38 -19.56 7.71
C GLN A 123 4.60 -20.64 8.46
N SER A 124 3.61 -21.25 7.81
CA SER A 124 2.78 -22.30 8.40
C SER A 124 2.19 -23.20 7.31
N PRO A 125 2.70 -24.41 7.08
CA PRO A 125 2.24 -25.32 6.00
C PRO A 125 0.90 -26.02 6.32
N THR A 126 0.08 -25.46 7.19
CA THR A 126 -1.22 -26.02 7.62
C THR A 126 -2.40 -25.36 6.89
N LEU A 127 -3.64 -25.80 7.18
CA LEU A 127 -4.87 -25.15 6.70
C LEU A 127 -4.90 -23.63 6.94
N ARG A 128 -4.24 -23.16 8.01
CA ARG A 128 -4.10 -21.71 8.29
C ARG A 128 -3.27 -20.98 7.23
N GLY A 129 -2.20 -21.61 6.73
CA GLY A 129 -1.39 -21.06 5.65
C GLY A 129 -2.18 -20.95 4.36
N LEU A 130 -2.90 -22.02 4.00
CA LEU A 130 -3.79 -22.03 2.82
C LEU A 130 -4.88 -20.96 2.92
N GLY A 131 -5.53 -20.84 4.09
CA GLY A 131 -6.50 -19.78 4.36
C GLY A 131 -5.89 -18.38 4.22
N GLY A 132 -4.69 -18.16 4.76
CA GLY A 132 -3.95 -16.91 4.63
C GLY A 132 -3.63 -16.56 3.17
N SER A 133 -3.14 -17.53 2.39
CA SER A 133 -2.89 -17.36 0.95
C SER A 133 -4.17 -17.05 0.17
N GLY A 134 -5.29 -17.71 0.50
CA GLY A 134 -6.59 -17.43 -0.09
C GLY A 134 -7.08 -16.01 0.22
N LEU A 135 -6.92 -15.54 1.46
CA LEU A 135 -7.24 -14.16 1.86
C LEU A 135 -6.34 -13.14 1.13
N LEU A 136 -5.05 -13.43 0.98
CA LEU A 136 -4.16 -12.57 0.19
C LEU A 136 -4.58 -12.53 -1.28
N LEU A 137 -4.97 -13.65 -1.88
CA LEU A 137 -5.49 -13.66 -3.25
C LEU A 137 -6.76 -12.81 -3.38
N LEU A 138 -7.73 -13.01 -2.48
CA LEU A 138 -8.96 -12.21 -2.43
C LEU A 138 -8.66 -10.72 -2.26
N SER A 139 -7.65 -10.39 -1.44
CA SER A 139 -7.19 -9.01 -1.23
C SER A 139 -6.69 -8.37 -2.53
N GLN A 140 -5.87 -9.10 -3.31
CA GLN A 140 -5.30 -8.60 -4.56
C GLN A 140 -6.39 -8.43 -5.62
N VAL A 141 -7.28 -9.41 -5.77
CA VAL A 141 -8.43 -9.32 -6.69
C VAL A 141 -9.32 -8.13 -6.33
N SER A 142 -9.66 -7.96 -5.04
CA SER A 142 -10.48 -6.84 -4.58
C SER A 142 -9.81 -5.49 -4.85
N ASN A 143 -8.49 -5.41 -4.62
CA ASN A 143 -7.69 -4.21 -4.89
C ASN A 143 -7.68 -3.86 -6.39
N VAL A 144 -7.40 -4.84 -7.26
CA VAL A 144 -7.43 -4.63 -8.71
C VAL A 144 -8.82 -4.19 -9.18
N ALA A 145 -9.88 -4.83 -8.68
CA ALA A 145 -11.25 -4.44 -9.00
C ALA A 145 -11.54 -2.98 -8.59
N GLY A 146 -11.14 -2.58 -7.38
CA GLY A 146 -11.30 -1.21 -6.90
C GLY A 146 -10.53 -0.18 -7.73
N TYR A 147 -9.32 -0.53 -8.17
CA TYR A 147 -8.50 0.31 -9.04
C TYR A 147 -9.19 0.61 -10.37
N PHE A 148 -9.66 -0.44 -11.07
CA PHE A 148 -10.32 -0.29 -12.37
C PHE A 148 -11.71 0.35 -12.25
N TRP A 149 -12.42 0.08 -11.17
CA TRP A 149 -13.70 0.75 -10.88
C TRP A 149 -13.51 2.26 -10.70
N GLU A 150 -12.52 2.70 -9.91
CA GLU A 150 -12.25 4.13 -9.72
C GLU A 150 -11.82 4.80 -11.03
N ARG A 151 -11.02 4.10 -11.85
CA ARG A 151 -10.63 4.55 -13.18
C ARG A 151 -11.85 4.76 -14.10
N ALA A 152 -12.78 3.81 -14.14
CA ALA A 152 -13.98 3.90 -14.96
C ALA A 152 -14.91 5.02 -14.46
N ARG A 153 -15.08 5.15 -13.14
CA ARG A 153 -15.90 6.20 -12.53
C ARG A 153 -15.43 7.60 -12.90
N GLN A 154 -14.13 7.85 -12.89
CA GLN A 154 -13.59 9.18 -13.21
C GLN A 154 -13.62 9.52 -14.70
N LYS A 155 -13.50 8.52 -15.59
CA LYS A 155 -13.71 8.75 -17.02
C LYS A 155 -15.12 9.28 -17.30
N ARG A 156 -16.12 8.65 -16.69
CA ARG A 156 -17.55 9.05 -16.80
C ARG A 156 -17.87 10.42 -16.21
N SER A 157 -17.03 10.96 -15.32
CA SER A 157 -17.23 12.29 -14.74
C SER A 157 -16.46 13.39 -15.49
N ALA A 158 -15.65 13.01 -16.47
CA ALA A 158 -14.88 13.93 -17.33
C ALA A 158 -15.51 14.09 -18.73
N GLU A 159 -16.54 13.28 -19.04
CA GLU A 159 -17.46 13.40 -20.17
C GLU A 159 -18.67 14.23 -19.75
#